data_AF-A0A5C1AI82-F1
#
_entry.id   AF-A0A5C1AI82-F1
#
_cell.length_a   1.000
_cell.length_b   1.000
_cell.length_c   1.000
_cell.angle_alpha   90.00
_cell.angle_beta   90.00
_cell.angle_gamma   90.00
#
_symmetry.space_group_name_H-M   'P 1'
#
loop_
_entity.id
_entity.type
_entity.pdbx_description
1 polymer ?
#
loop_
_entity_poly.entity_id
_entity_poly.type
_entity_poly.pdbx_seq_one_letter_code
_entity_poly.pdbx_strand_id
1 'polypeptide(L)'
;MRAYSADLRERVLADADGGAGTRAVAAKYRVSESWVRRVKQVGRETGRTAPAAQRRGPTPGWVAHADAIRAAVAADPDAALAEYRERFALPLSRSALARALVALGLPRKKSRSGRPSRTART
;
A
#
# COMPACT_ATOMS: atom_id res chain seq x y z
N MET A 1 -4.77 -5.87 -15.88
CA MET A 1 -5.59 -7.10 -15.83
C MET A 1 -6.15 -7.25 -14.41
N ARG A 2 -7.44 -7.57 -14.27
CA ARG A 2 -8.08 -7.82 -12.98
C ARG A 2 -7.88 -9.30 -12.61
N ALA A 3 -7.56 -9.58 -11.35
CA ALA A 3 -7.46 -10.96 -10.88
C ALA A 3 -8.84 -11.64 -10.89
N TYR A 4 -8.87 -12.95 -11.14
CA TYR A 4 -10.05 -13.78 -10.87
C TYR A 4 -10.38 -13.77 -9.37
N SER A 5 -11.64 -14.02 -9.02
CA SER A 5 -12.11 -14.01 -7.63
C SER A 5 -11.41 -15.09 -6.79
N ALA A 6 -11.29 -14.82 -5.49
CA ALA A 6 -10.72 -15.78 -4.54
C ALA A 6 -11.56 -17.07 -4.47
N ASP A 7 -12.89 -16.94 -4.46
CA ASP A 7 -13.81 -18.07 -4.47
C ASP A 7 -13.66 -18.96 -5.73
N LEU A 8 -13.43 -18.39 -6.92
CA LEU A 8 -13.17 -19.20 -8.12
C LEU A 8 -11.87 -20.00 -7.98
N ARG A 9 -10.85 -19.40 -7.36
CA ARG A 9 -9.56 -20.03 -7.12
C ARG A 9 -9.66 -21.17 -6.11
N GLU A 10 -10.45 -21.00 -5.06
CA GLU A 10 -10.72 -22.02 -4.05
C GLU A 10 -11.42 -23.24 -4.67
N ARG A 11 -12.48 -23.02 -5.47
CA ARG A 11 -13.19 -24.10 -6.18
C ARG A 11 -12.29 -24.87 -7.16
N VAL A 12 -11.40 -24.16 -7.84
CA VAL A 12 -10.39 -24.75 -8.75
C VAL A 12 -9.37 -25.60 -7.99
N LEU A 13 -8.93 -25.15 -6.81
CA LEU A 13 -8.01 -25.93 -5.97
C LEU A 13 -8.71 -27.18 -5.42
N ALA A 14 -9.92 -27.04 -4.88
CA ALA A 14 -10.70 -28.17 -4.36
C ALA A 14 -10.93 -29.27 -5.41
N ASP A 15 -11.32 -28.91 -6.63
CA ASP A 15 -11.47 -29.90 -7.72
C ASP A 15 -10.14 -30.53 -8.12
N ALA A 16 -9.06 -29.75 -8.13
CA ALA A 16 -7.72 -30.25 -8.46
C ALA A 16 -7.17 -31.20 -7.39
N ASP A 17 -7.46 -30.93 -6.12
CA ASP A 17 -7.10 -31.78 -4.97
C ASP A 17 -7.95 -33.06 -4.94
N GLY A 18 -9.19 -32.99 -5.43
CA GLY A 18 -10.04 -34.15 -5.72
C GLY A 18 -9.60 -35.00 -6.92
N GLY A 19 -8.44 -34.72 -7.52
CA GLY A 19 -7.85 -35.51 -8.61
C GLY A 19 -8.27 -35.08 -10.02
N ALA A 20 -9.04 -33.99 -10.18
CA ALA A 20 -9.43 -33.54 -11.51
C ALA A 20 -8.22 -33.03 -12.32
N GLY A 21 -8.15 -33.45 -13.58
CA GLY A 21 -7.13 -32.99 -14.52
C GLY A 21 -7.27 -31.51 -14.86
N THR A 22 -6.16 -30.82 -15.11
CA THR A 22 -6.10 -29.38 -15.44
C THR A 22 -7.06 -28.98 -16.57
N ARG A 23 -7.16 -29.81 -17.62
CA ARG A 23 -8.04 -29.55 -18.78
C ARG A 23 -9.52 -29.61 -18.40
N ALA A 24 -9.91 -30.59 -17.59
CA ALA A 24 -11.29 -30.75 -17.13
C ALA A 24 -11.70 -29.55 -16.24
N VAL A 25 -10.82 -29.15 -15.32
CA VAL A 25 -11.03 -27.98 -14.45
C VAL A 25 -11.13 -26.69 -15.26
N ALA A 26 -10.24 -26.49 -16.24
CA ALA A 26 -10.26 -25.33 -17.12
C ALA A 26 -11.58 -25.22 -17.90
N ALA A 27 -12.06 -26.34 -18.45
CA ALA A 27 -13.34 -26.40 -19.15
C ALA A 27 -14.53 -26.12 -18.22
N LYS A 28 -14.57 -26.76 -17.04
CA LYS A 28 -15.64 -26.59 -16.03
C LYS A 28 -15.81 -25.13 -15.63
N TYR A 29 -14.71 -24.42 -15.40
CA TYR A 29 -14.72 -23.03 -14.93
C TYR A 29 -14.61 -21.99 -16.04
N ARG A 30 -14.52 -22.40 -17.31
CA ARG A 30 -14.31 -21.50 -18.48
C ARG A 30 -13.09 -20.58 -18.31
N VAL A 31 -11.99 -21.13 -17.82
CA VAL A 31 -10.70 -20.42 -17.60
C VAL A 31 -9.60 -21.05 -18.45
N SER A 32 -8.46 -20.36 -18.58
CA SER A 32 -7.33 -20.94 -19.31
C SER A 32 -6.63 -22.04 -18.50
N GLU A 33 -6.12 -23.07 -19.17
CA GLU A 33 -5.33 -24.11 -18.52
C GLU A 33 -4.05 -23.57 -17.88
N SER A 34 -3.43 -22.55 -18.50
CA SER A 34 -2.25 -21.87 -17.94
C SER A 34 -2.55 -21.23 -16.59
N TRP A 35 -3.73 -20.64 -16.43
CA TRP A 35 -4.16 -20.08 -15.15
C TRP A 35 -4.39 -21.17 -14.11
N VAL A 36 -5.05 -22.29 -14.47
CA VAL A 36 -5.23 -23.43 -13.56
C VAL A 36 -3.89 -24.01 -13.09
N ARG A 37 -2.92 -24.20 -14.01
CA ARG A 37 -1.56 -24.66 -13.65
C ARG A 37 -0.91 -23.72 -12.64
N ARG A 38 -1.01 -22.41 -12.85
CA ARG A 38 -0.45 -21.40 -11.93
C ARG A 38 -1.18 -21.36 -10.59
N VAL A 39 -2.50 -21.59 -10.58
CA VAL A 39 -3.28 -21.73 -9.35
C VAL A 39 -2.76 -22.89 -8.51
N LYS A 40 -2.67 -24.09 -9.10
CA LYS A 40 -2.14 -25.29 -8.45
C LYS A 40 -0.70 -25.11 -7.96
N GLN A 41 0.16 -24.47 -8.77
CA GLN A 41 1.54 -24.19 -8.39
C GLN A 41 1.62 -23.33 -7.12
N VAL A 42 0.96 -22.16 -7.12
CA VAL A 42 0.99 -21.25 -5.98
C VAL A 42 0.33 -21.87 -4.74
N GLY A 43 -0.73 -22.68 -4.92
CA GLY A 43 -1.34 -23.45 -3.83
C GLY A 43 -0.34 -24.39 -3.16
N ARG A 44 0.43 -25.16 -3.95
CA ARG A 44 1.48 -26.06 -3.43
C ARG A 44 2.65 -25.33 -2.77
N GLU A 45 3.10 -24.21 -3.35
CA GLU A 45 4.28 -23.48 -2.88
C GLU A 45 4.01 -22.63 -1.64
N THR A 46 2.80 -22.10 -1.49
CA THR A 46 2.50 -21.07 -0.48
C THR A 46 1.34 -21.42 0.45
N GLY A 47 0.57 -22.48 0.17
CA GLY A 47 -0.67 -22.79 0.87
C GLY A 47 -1.78 -21.75 0.67
N ARG A 48 -1.58 -20.75 -0.20
CA ARG A 48 -2.52 -19.64 -0.38
C ARG A 48 -3.61 -19.98 -1.39
N THR A 49 -4.85 -19.97 -0.91
CA THR A 49 -6.07 -20.03 -1.72
C THR A 49 -6.47 -18.66 -2.27
N ALA A 50 -6.10 -17.57 -1.58
CA ALA A 50 -6.37 -16.20 -2.00
C ALA A 50 -5.36 -15.67 -3.04
N PRO A 51 -5.76 -14.77 -3.95
CA PRO A 51 -4.85 -14.01 -4.79
C PRO A 51 -3.82 -13.24 -3.93
N ALA A 52 -2.60 -13.08 -4.44
CA ALA A 52 -1.63 -12.21 -3.79
C ALA A 52 -2.17 -10.78 -3.67
N ALA A 53 -1.93 -10.14 -2.52
CA ALA A 53 -2.29 -8.74 -2.32
C ALA A 53 -1.68 -7.89 -3.44
N GLN A 54 -2.53 -7.18 -4.17
CA GLN A 54 -2.09 -6.26 -5.21
C GLN A 54 -1.32 -5.12 -4.53
N ARG A 55 0.01 -5.12 -4.65
CA ARG A 55 0.84 -4.02 -4.14
C ARG A 55 0.61 -2.79 -5.02
N ARG A 56 0.01 -1.74 -4.46
CA ARG A 56 -0.11 -0.44 -5.13
C ARG A 56 1.21 0.32 -5.01
N GLY A 57 2.03 0.20 -6.06
CA GLY A 57 3.25 1.00 -6.23
C GLY A 57 4.44 0.62 -5.34
N PRO A 58 5.58 1.30 -5.52
CA PRO A 58 6.76 1.11 -4.70
C PRO A 58 6.50 1.54 -3.25
N THR A 59 7.25 0.95 -2.33
CA THR A 59 7.24 1.38 -0.91
C THR A 59 7.56 2.88 -0.86
N PRO A 60 6.77 3.72 -0.18
CA PRO A 60 7.03 5.15 -0.11
C PRO A 60 8.40 5.43 0.52
N GLY A 61 9.18 6.36 -0.07
CA GLY A 61 10.53 6.69 0.42
C GLY A 61 10.60 7.19 1.87
N TRP A 62 9.50 7.69 2.43
CA TRP A 62 9.45 8.11 3.83
C TRP A 62 9.56 6.96 4.83
N VAL A 63 9.29 5.72 4.40
CA VAL A 63 9.36 4.53 5.28
C VAL A 63 10.77 4.34 5.84
N ALA A 64 11.80 4.61 5.03
CA ALA A 64 13.20 4.54 5.48
C ALA A 64 13.56 5.62 6.52
N HIS A 65 12.77 6.68 6.62
CA HIS A 65 12.98 7.79 7.54
C HIS A 65 11.91 7.85 8.65
N ALA A 66 11.13 6.79 8.85
CA ALA A 66 10.01 6.79 9.78
C ALA A 66 10.43 7.15 11.21
N ASP A 67 11.56 6.60 11.68
CA ASP A 67 12.04 6.87 13.03
C ASP A 67 12.60 8.29 13.18
N ALA A 68 13.31 8.79 12.17
CA ALA A 68 13.76 10.18 12.13
C ALA A 68 12.56 11.15 12.13
N ILE A 69 11.47 10.82 11.43
CA ILE A 69 10.23 11.60 11.45
C ILE A 69 9.58 11.58 12.84
N ARG A 70 9.52 10.42 13.51
CA ARG A 70 8.99 10.32 14.88
C ARG A 70 9.80 11.13 15.87
N ALA A 71 11.13 11.03 15.82
CA ALA A 71 12.02 11.78 16.69
C ALA A 71 11.88 13.30 16.47
N ALA A 72 11.77 13.73 15.21
CA ALA A 72 11.51 15.11 14.87
C ALA A 72 10.18 15.63 15.42
N VAL A 73 9.12 14.80 15.35
CA VAL A 73 7.80 15.17 15.89
C VAL A 73 7.79 15.22 17.40
N ALA A 74 8.50 14.30 18.06
CA ALA A 74 8.64 14.30 19.51
C ALA A 74 9.43 15.53 20.02
N ALA A 75 10.45 15.96 19.27
CA ALA A 75 11.27 17.11 19.63
C ALA A 75 10.53 18.45 19.49
N ASP A 76 9.66 18.59 18.49
CA ASP A 76 8.90 19.82 18.24
C ASP A 76 7.55 19.53 17.56
N PRO A 77 6.49 19.19 18.31
CA PRO A 77 5.22 18.77 17.74
C PRO A 77 4.48 19.87 16.98
N ASP A 78 4.78 21.15 17.25
CA ASP A 78 4.07 22.32 16.71
C ASP A 78 4.78 22.97 15.51
N ALA A 79 6.02 22.60 15.22
CA ALA A 79 6.76 23.14 14.07
C ALA A 79 6.02 22.90 12.73
N ALA A 80 6.27 23.77 11.75
CA ALA A 80 5.66 23.70 10.42
C ALA A 80 6.35 22.65 9.50
N LEU A 81 5.70 22.21 8.43
CA LEU A 81 6.30 21.21 7.49
C LEU A 81 7.60 21.68 6.84
N ALA A 82 7.76 22.99 6.61
CA ALA A 82 8.98 23.59 6.08
C ALA A 82 10.11 23.49 7.12
N GLU A 83 9.81 23.86 8.37
CA GLU A 83 10.74 23.80 9.49
C GLU A 83 11.24 22.37 9.73
N TYR A 84 10.40 21.34 9.54
CA TYR A 84 10.87 19.96 9.69
C TYR A 84 11.85 19.54 8.58
N ARG A 85 11.68 20.04 7.37
CA ARG A 85 12.61 19.73 6.27
C ARG A 85 13.96 20.40 6.49
N GLU A 86 13.93 21.64 6.98
CA GLU A 86 15.13 22.44 7.23
C GLU A 86 15.86 21.96 8.50
N ARG A 87 15.14 21.81 9.61
CA ARG A 87 15.71 21.48 10.93
C ARG A 87 16.20 20.03 11.02
N PHE A 88 15.54 19.09 10.35
CA PHE A 88 15.91 17.66 10.42
C PHE A 88 16.51 17.11 9.13
N ALA A 89 16.83 18.00 8.16
CA ALA A 89 17.48 17.67 6.88
C ALA A 89 16.87 16.45 6.16
N LEU A 90 15.54 16.25 6.27
CA LEU A 90 14.88 15.10 5.70
C LEU A 90 14.86 15.22 4.16
N PRO A 91 15.37 14.23 3.41
CA PRO A 91 15.40 14.26 1.94
C PRO A 91 14.01 13.95 1.32
N LEU A 92 12.96 14.48 1.93
CA LEU A 92 11.57 14.29 1.55
C LEU A 92 10.97 15.61 1.05
N SER A 93 10.16 15.52 -0.01
CA SER A 93 9.33 16.64 -0.42
C SER A 93 8.26 16.94 0.64
N ARG A 94 7.76 18.18 0.68
CA ARG A 94 6.69 18.58 1.60
C ARG A 94 5.48 17.63 1.54
N SER A 95 5.08 17.22 0.34
CA SER A 95 3.96 16.29 0.14
C SER A 95 4.27 14.85 0.58
N ALA A 96 5.54 14.42 0.53
CA ALA A 96 5.97 13.13 1.06
C ALA A 96 5.95 13.12 2.59
N LEU A 97 6.46 14.19 3.21
CA LEU A 97 6.43 14.36 4.66
C LEU A 97 4.99 14.45 5.20
N ALA A 98 4.10 15.20 4.54
CA ALA A 98 2.69 15.28 4.94
C ALA A 98 2.00 13.90 4.90
N ARG A 99 2.23 13.11 3.84
CA ARG A 99 1.72 11.73 3.75
C ARG A 99 2.31 10.82 4.81
N ALA A 100 3.59 10.98 5.13
CA ALA A 100 4.26 10.22 6.18
C ALA A 100 3.65 10.47 7.55
N LEU A 101 3.40 11.74 7.91
CA LEU A 101 2.78 12.10 9.19
C LEU A 101 1.39 11.48 9.35
N VAL A 102 0.56 11.54 8.30
CA VAL A 102 -0.76 10.89 8.30
C VAL A 102 -0.64 9.37 8.46
N ALA A 103 0.26 8.75 7.69
CA ALA A 103 0.47 7.30 7.73
C ALA A 103 1.04 6.81 9.07
N LEU A 104 1.82 7.64 9.75
CA LEU A 104 2.41 7.36 11.07
C LEU A 104 1.47 7.69 12.24
N GLY A 105 0.27 8.20 11.98
CA GLY A 105 -0.66 8.59 13.05
C GLY A 105 -0.18 9.78 13.87
N LEU A 106 0.58 10.70 13.25
CA LEU A 106 1.13 11.91 13.87
C LEU A 106 0.40 13.15 13.35
N PRO A 107 -0.90 13.32 13.63
CA PRO A 107 -1.65 14.49 13.18
C PRO A 107 -1.11 15.73 13.88
N ARG A 108 -0.63 16.70 13.10
CA ARG A 108 -0.26 18.01 13.66
C ARG A 108 -1.48 18.89 13.85
N LYS A 109 -1.45 19.67 14.92
CA LYS A 109 -2.34 20.81 15.06
C LYS A 109 -1.94 21.86 14.03
N LYS A 110 -2.91 22.38 13.27
CA LYS A 110 -2.65 23.45 12.30
C LYS A 110 -2.35 24.74 13.07
N SER A 111 -1.07 25.09 13.17
CA SER A 111 -0.65 26.42 13.63
C SER A 111 -1.10 27.48 12.61
N ARG A 112 -1.78 28.53 13.10
CA ARG A 112 -2.21 29.70 12.30
C ARG A 112 -1.11 30.76 12.20
N SER A 113 0.17 30.37 12.09
CA SER A 113 1.30 31.31 12.05
C SER A 113 1.50 32.01 10.69
N GLY A 114 0.43 32.25 9.93
CA GLY A 114 0.47 33.09 8.75
C GLY A 114 -0.09 34.48 9.06
N ARG A 115 0.64 35.55 8.72
CA ARG A 115 0.09 36.92 8.72
C ARG A 115 -1.13 36.92 7.79
N PRO A 116 -2.32 37.37 8.23
CA PRO A 116 -3.46 37.49 7.32
C PRO A 116 -3.04 38.33 6.13
N SER A 117 -3.13 37.80 4.92
CA SER A 117 -2.96 38.59 3.72
C SER A 117 -4.06 39.66 3.75
N ARG A 118 -3.66 40.91 3.99
CA ARG A 118 -4.56 42.05 3.97
C ARG A 118 -4.94 42.29 2.51
N THR A 119 -5.98 41.60 2.03
CA THR A 119 -6.59 41.87 0.74
C THR A 119 -7.40 43.16 0.88
N ALA A 120 -6.71 44.30 0.89
CA ALA A 120 -7.36 45.58 0.69
C ALA A 120 -7.64 45.71 -0.81
N ARG A 121 -8.93 45.82 -1.14
CA ARG A 121 -9.42 46.12 -2.49
C ARG A 121 -9.32 47.64 -2.65
N THR A 122 -8.49 48.10 -3.57
CA THR A 122 -8.65 49.42 -4.20
C THR A 122 -9.74 49.34 -5.26
#